data_AF-A0A8S9WPZ9-F1
#
_entry.id   AF-A0A8S9WPZ9-F1
#
_cell.length_a   1.000
_cell.length_b   1.000
_cell.length_c   1.000
_cell.angle_alpha   90.00
_cell.angle_beta   90.00
_cell.angle_gamma   90.00
#
_symmetry.space_group_name_H-M   'P 1'
#
loop_
_entity.id
_entity.type
_entity.pdbx_description
1 polymer ?
#
loop_
_entity_poly.entity_id
_entity_poly.type
_entity_poly.pdbx_seq_one_letter_code
_entity_poly.pdbx_strand_id
1 'polypeptide(L)'
;MLHLINCIALALFAVYIANSYTDYKLGWKNASGCEYHNLEINCTGGGCEDGGKKYMPKGGCSTNEYNIRLFITECHGKPACSVNRSNEQPNPCYDFYKWAEVWYECVPVQDLLVTSPSTQTPNNPVLGGFDEYGRDLFVGRAFKDNNLLPCYVTPGSYCVFSNNDVTDGNNTFDYLVGGVVYYANGPKYSWLRNHRGEVPPAAVTLGQTKDGDPLFVGRAEFGSGLYIGKVVPNQGLYIGLGGRSMFFPDYEILVQ
;
A
#
# COMPACT_ATOMS: atom_id res chain seq x y z
N MET A 1 -36.74 2.55 -3.16
CA MET A 1 -35.55 2.23 -3.97
C MET A 1 -34.36 2.47 -3.04
N LEU A 2 -33.77 1.43 -2.45
CA LEU A 2 -32.64 1.60 -1.52
C LEU A 2 -31.39 1.98 -2.33
N HIS A 3 -30.87 3.18 -2.11
CA HIS A 3 -29.60 3.61 -2.67
C HIS A 3 -28.47 3.14 -1.74
N LEU A 4 -27.77 2.12 -2.20
CA LEU A 4 -26.67 1.51 -1.47
C LEU A 4 -25.35 2.20 -1.84
N ILE A 5 -24.42 2.27 -0.89
CA ILE A 5 -23.10 2.88 -1.08
C ILE A 5 -22.05 1.80 -0.79
N ASN A 6 -21.33 1.35 -1.81
CA ASN A 6 -20.13 0.51 -1.61
C ASN A 6 -19.03 1.39 -1.06
N CYS A 7 -18.12 0.90 -0.24
CA CYS A 7 -16.83 1.55 -0.04
C CYS A 7 -15.73 0.58 -0.47
N ILE A 8 -14.94 0.95 -1.47
CA ILE A 8 -13.80 0.16 -1.95
C ILE A 8 -12.63 0.47 -1.01
N ALA A 9 -12.13 -0.57 -0.37
CA ALA A 9 -10.91 -0.55 0.39
C ALA A 9 -9.97 -1.57 -0.23
N LEU A 10 -9.33 -1.28 -1.36
CA LEU A 10 -8.05 -1.93 -1.61
C LEU A 10 -7.21 -1.58 -0.39
N ALA A 11 -6.84 -2.56 0.41
CA ALA A 11 -6.01 -2.33 1.57
C ALA A 11 -4.79 -3.17 1.31
N LEU A 12 -3.66 -2.49 1.13
CA LEU A 12 -2.34 -3.09 0.99
C LEU A 12 -1.91 -3.76 2.28
N PHE A 13 -2.59 -4.84 2.58
CA PHE A 13 -2.14 -5.89 3.46
C PHE A 13 -2.08 -7.17 2.64
N ALA A 14 -1.06 -7.97 2.92
CA ALA A 14 -0.94 -9.30 2.37
C ALA A 14 -1.19 -10.31 3.49
N VAL A 15 -1.98 -11.34 3.19
CA VAL A 15 -2.25 -12.48 4.07
C VAL A 15 -1.26 -13.58 3.70
N TYR A 16 -0.63 -14.22 4.68
CA TYR A 16 0.46 -15.19 4.47
C TYR A 16 0.01 -16.66 4.51
N ILE A 17 0.58 -17.56 3.70
CA ILE A 17 0.34 -19.02 3.77
C ILE A 17 1.57 -19.81 4.25
N ALA A 18 1.46 -20.48 5.41
CA ALA A 18 2.57 -21.21 6.05
C ALA A 18 3.02 -22.52 5.40
N ASN A 19 2.22 -23.15 4.52
CA ASN A 19 2.55 -24.44 3.91
C ASN A 19 2.08 -24.48 2.45
N SER A 20 3.01 -24.85 1.58
CA SER A 20 2.82 -25.01 0.14
C SER A 20 1.71 -26.01 -0.19
N TYR A 21 0.59 -25.53 -0.75
CA TYR A 21 -0.19 -26.09 -1.87
C TYR A 21 -1.61 -25.51 -1.86
N THR A 22 -1.77 -24.29 -2.37
CA THR A 22 -3.01 -23.79 -2.97
C THR A 22 -2.64 -22.75 -4.03
N ASP A 23 -3.34 -22.75 -5.16
CA ASP A 23 -2.94 -22.11 -6.42
C ASP A 23 -2.61 -20.61 -6.27
N TYR A 24 -1.31 -20.29 -6.31
CA TYR A 24 -0.72 -18.95 -6.15
C TYR A 24 -0.75 -18.12 -7.44
N LYS A 25 -1.29 -18.64 -8.54
CA LYS A 25 -1.14 -18.04 -9.89
C LYS A 25 -2.20 -17.02 -10.29
N LEU A 26 -3.04 -16.52 -9.37
CA LEU A 26 -4.15 -15.64 -9.72
C LEU A 26 -4.30 -14.42 -8.78
N GLY A 27 -3.26 -13.59 -8.71
CA GLY A 27 -3.37 -12.17 -8.39
C GLY A 27 -4.15 -11.77 -7.12
N TRP A 28 -4.73 -10.57 -7.19
CA TRP A 28 -5.51 -9.96 -6.11
C TRP A 28 -6.78 -10.77 -5.81
N LYS A 29 -7.03 -11.05 -4.53
CA LYS A 29 -8.29 -11.58 -4.01
C LYS A 29 -9.15 -10.45 -3.49
N ASN A 30 -10.45 -10.70 -3.38
CA ASN A 30 -11.36 -9.82 -2.68
C ASN A 30 -12.14 -10.54 -1.57
N ALA A 31 -12.61 -9.76 -0.60
CA ALA A 31 -13.58 -10.16 0.41
C ALA A 31 -14.57 -9.01 0.57
N SER A 32 -15.85 -9.33 0.69
CA SER A 32 -16.91 -8.34 0.84
C SER A 32 -17.72 -8.59 2.10
N GLY A 33 -18.12 -7.52 2.79
CA GLY A 33 -18.99 -7.68 3.95
C GLY A 33 -19.88 -6.50 4.30
N CYS A 34 -20.95 -6.82 5.01
CA CYS A 34 -21.96 -5.89 5.49
C CYS A 34 -21.51 -5.17 6.76
N GLU A 35 -22.01 -3.95 6.94
CA GLU A 35 -22.00 -3.25 8.23
C GLU A 35 -22.56 -4.14 9.35
N TYR A 36 -21.97 -4.06 10.54
CA TYR A 36 -22.30 -4.85 11.74
C TYR A 36 -22.00 -6.35 11.68
N HIS A 37 -21.38 -6.83 10.60
CA HIS A 37 -20.89 -8.21 10.53
C HIS A 37 -19.37 -8.25 10.51
N ASN A 38 -18.82 -9.41 10.89
CA ASN A 38 -17.40 -9.67 10.69
C ASN A 38 -17.13 -9.94 9.21
N LEU A 39 -16.06 -9.32 8.72
CA LEU A 39 -15.49 -9.62 7.41
C LEU A 39 -14.33 -10.61 7.60
N GLU A 40 -14.55 -11.85 7.17
CA GLU A 40 -13.52 -12.89 7.18
C GLU A 40 -12.62 -12.73 5.96
N ILE A 41 -11.30 -12.74 6.18
CA ILE A 41 -10.31 -12.61 5.13
C ILE A 41 -9.28 -13.72 5.28
N ASN A 42 -9.12 -14.52 4.21
CA ASN A 42 -8.22 -15.67 4.18
C ASN A 42 -7.86 -16.00 2.71
N CYS A 43 -6.88 -16.88 2.51
CA CYS A 43 -6.42 -17.21 1.16
C CYS A 43 -7.31 -18.17 0.36
N THR A 44 -8.33 -18.74 0.98
CA THR A 44 -9.30 -19.64 0.32
C THR A 44 -10.55 -18.91 -0.18
N GLY A 45 -10.67 -17.60 0.07
CA GLY A 45 -11.86 -16.80 -0.22
C GLY A 45 -12.60 -16.44 1.06
N GLY A 46 -12.78 -15.15 1.28
CA GLY A 46 -13.44 -14.58 2.46
C GLY A 46 -14.86 -14.09 2.14
N GLY A 47 -15.76 -14.16 3.11
CA GLY A 47 -17.14 -13.69 3.00
C GLY A 47 -17.78 -13.52 4.38
N CYS A 48 -18.96 -12.89 4.44
CA CYS A 48 -19.70 -12.80 5.70
C CYS A 48 -20.24 -14.16 6.14
N GLU A 49 -20.28 -14.39 7.46
CA GLU A 49 -20.92 -15.57 8.06
C GLU A 49 -22.45 -15.61 7.92
N ASP A 50 -23.08 -14.57 7.38
CA ASP A 50 -24.53 -14.54 7.21
C ASP A 50 -24.91 -14.91 5.77
N GLY A 51 -25.40 -16.15 5.59
CA GLY A 51 -25.61 -16.87 4.31
C GLY A 51 -26.58 -16.26 3.29
N GLY A 52 -26.78 -14.94 3.27
CA GLY A 52 -27.51 -14.23 2.23
C GLY A 52 -26.57 -13.75 1.12
N LYS A 53 -26.68 -14.33 -0.09
CA LYS A 53 -26.17 -13.73 -1.33
C LYS A 53 -26.95 -12.43 -1.63
N LYS A 54 -26.75 -11.37 -0.86
CA LYS A 54 -27.25 -10.03 -1.21
C LYS A 54 -26.28 -9.44 -2.23
N TYR A 55 -26.83 -9.03 -3.38
CA TYR A 55 -26.03 -8.50 -4.49
C TYR A 55 -25.41 -7.16 -4.09
N MET A 56 -24.10 -7.06 -4.23
CA MET A 56 -23.40 -5.80 -4.03
C MET A 56 -23.86 -4.80 -5.12
N PRO A 57 -24.20 -3.57 -4.75
CA PRO A 57 -24.62 -2.53 -5.68
C PRO A 57 -23.52 -2.21 -6.69
N LYS A 58 -23.89 -1.66 -7.86
CA LYS A 58 -22.90 -1.09 -8.78
C LYS A 58 -22.54 0.33 -8.34
N GLY A 59 -21.26 0.58 -8.06
CA GLY A 59 -20.72 1.89 -7.69
C GLY A 59 -20.44 2.06 -6.19
N GLY A 60 -19.36 2.78 -5.85
CA GLY A 60 -18.88 2.96 -4.47
C GLY A 60 -18.18 4.28 -4.17
N CYS A 61 -18.00 4.55 -2.88
CA CYS A 61 -17.14 5.53 -2.25
C CYS A 61 -15.72 5.01 -2.03
N SER A 62 -14.78 5.94 -1.97
CA SER A 62 -13.47 5.70 -1.36
C SER A 62 -13.65 5.42 0.12
N THR A 63 -12.92 4.43 0.64
CA THR A 63 -12.73 4.28 2.08
C THR A 63 -11.85 5.42 2.64
N ASN A 64 -11.59 5.42 3.95
CA ASN A 64 -10.69 6.39 4.58
C ASN A 64 -9.55 5.72 5.36
N GLU A 65 -8.59 6.54 5.78
CA GLU A 65 -7.37 6.10 6.47
C GLU A 65 -7.67 5.18 7.67
N TYR A 66 -8.66 5.51 8.51
CA TYR A 66 -8.99 4.69 9.68
C TYR A 66 -9.34 3.25 9.30
N ASN A 67 -10.23 3.08 8.31
CA ASN A 67 -10.61 1.75 7.84
C ASN A 67 -9.42 1.01 7.23
N ILE A 68 -8.59 1.70 6.43
CA ILE A 68 -7.39 1.08 5.82
C ILE A 68 -6.42 0.61 6.92
N ARG A 69 -6.15 1.43 7.93
CA ARG A 69 -5.29 1.08 9.06
C ARG A 69 -5.82 -0.10 9.86
N LEU A 70 -7.15 -0.17 10.05
CA LEU A 70 -7.79 -1.31 10.71
C LEU A 70 -7.49 -2.60 9.95
N PHE A 71 -7.70 -2.63 8.63
CA PHE A 71 -7.40 -3.81 7.81
C PHE A 71 -5.91 -4.19 7.84
N ILE A 72 -5.01 -3.21 7.70
CA ILE A 72 -3.56 -3.46 7.78
C ILE A 72 -3.19 -4.07 9.14
N THR A 73 -3.66 -3.46 10.24
CA THR A 73 -3.33 -3.89 11.60
C THR A 73 -3.88 -5.28 11.91
N GLU A 74 -5.10 -5.56 11.47
CA GLU A 74 -5.76 -6.82 11.79
C GLU A 74 -5.35 -7.98 10.89
N CYS A 75 -4.87 -7.73 9.67
CA CYS A 75 -4.73 -8.78 8.67
C CYS A 75 -3.32 -8.96 8.10
N HIS A 76 -2.49 -7.91 8.07
CA HIS A 76 -1.18 -8.00 7.44
C HIS A 76 -0.28 -9.06 8.09
N GLY A 77 0.25 -9.97 7.28
CA GLY A 77 1.14 -11.05 7.71
C GLY A 77 0.47 -12.20 8.48
N LYS A 78 -0.85 -12.17 8.66
CA LYS A 78 -1.61 -13.29 9.26
C LYS A 78 -2.08 -14.26 8.17
N PRO A 79 -2.31 -15.53 8.48
CA PRO A 79 -2.89 -16.49 7.52
C PRO A 79 -4.41 -16.37 7.34
N ALA A 80 -5.09 -15.78 8.32
CA ALA A 80 -6.48 -15.35 8.26
C ALA A 80 -6.70 -14.26 9.31
N CYS A 81 -7.72 -13.44 9.11
CA CYS A 81 -8.18 -12.43 10.08
C CYS A 81 -9.70 -12.25 9.97
N SER A 82 -10.28 -11.72 11.04
CA SER A 82 -11.69 -11.33 11.12
C SER A 82 -11.75 -9.85 11.53
N VAL A 83 -12.35 -9.01 10.70
CA VAL A 83 -12.46 -7.56 10.98
C VAL A 83 -13.91 -7.20 11.27
N ASN A 84 -14.16 -6.70 12.47
CA ASN A 84 -15.48 -6.24 12.86
C ASN A 84 -15.84 -4.92 12.14
N ARG A 85 -16.96 -4.90 11.43
CA ARG A 85 -17.47 -3.70 10.74
C ARG A 85 -18.39 -2.87 11.64
N SER A 86 -17.89 -2.42 12.79
CA SER A 86 -18.63 -1.52 13.69
C SER A 86 -18.91 -0.16 13.03
N ASN A 87 -20.03 0.47 13.38
CA ASN A 87 -20.48 1.75 12.81
C ASN A 87 -19.80 2.96 13.47
N GLU A 88 -18.47 2.96 13.51
CA GLU A 88 -17.70 3.97 14.26
C GLU A 88 -17.47 5.30 13.52
N GLN A 89 -18.06 5.50 12.33
CA GLN A 89 -17.84 6.73 11.56
C GLN A 89 -19.09 7.59 11.39
N PRO A 90 -18.94 8.94 11.34
CA PRO A 90 -20.04 9.85 11.09
C PRO A 90 -20.71 9.46 9.78
N ASN A 91 -21.97 9.06 9.88
CA ASN A 91 -22.70 8.47 8.78
C ASN A 91 -23.24 9.58 7.85
N PRO A 92 -22.71 9.77 6.62
CA PRO A 92 -23.34 10.69 5.67
C PRO A 92 -24.69 10.13 5.16
N CYS A 93 -25.03 8.87 5.43
CA CYS A 93 -26.18 8.14 4.88
C CYS A 93 -26.84 7.26 5.95
N TYR A 94 -27.63 7.88 6.82
CA TYR A 94 -28.22 7.29 8.03
C TYR A 94 -29.07 6.02 7.80
N ASP A 95 -29.68 5.87 6.62
CA ASP A 95 -30.73 4.87 6.37
C ASP A 95 -30.29 3.67 5.49
N PHE A 96 -29.00 3.51 5.19
CA PHE A 96 -28.53 2.49 4.23
C PHE A 96 -27.48 1.54 4.79
N TYR A 97 -27.66 0.24 4.56
CA TYR A 97 -26.66 -0.79 4.85
C TYR A 97 -25.38 -0.54 4.02
N LYS A 98 -24.24 -0.43 4.69
CA LYS A 98 -22.94 -0.25 4.03
C LYS A 98 -22.31 -1.60 3.67
N TRP A 99 -21.64 -1.61 2.52
CA TRP A 99 -20.85 -2.74 2.05
C TRP A 99 -19.40 -2.30 1.95
N ALA A 100 -18.49 -3.07 2.53
CA ALA A 100 -17.06 -2.92 2.29
C ALA A 100 -16.61 -4.03 1.35
N GLU A 101 -15.90 -3.65 0.29
CA GLU A 101 -15.14 -4.59 -0.51
C GLU A 101 -13.66 -4.32 -0.27
N VAL A 102 -12.94 -5.37 0.09
CA VAL A 102 -11.52 -5.31 0.39
C VAL A 102 -10.78 -6.18 -0.59
N TRP A 103 -9.74 -5.63 -1.20
CA TRP A 103 -8.83 -6.37 -2.06
C TRP A 103 -7.48 -6.54 -1.37
N TYR A 104 -6.93 -7.75 -1.44
CA TYR A 104 -5.70 -8.15 -0.76
C TYR A 104 -4.96 -9.22 -1.58
N GLU A 105 -3.69 -9.43 -1.25
CA GLU A 105 -2.86 -10.45 -1.88
C GLU A 105 -2.56 -11.60 -0.91
N CYS A 106 -2.43 -12.81 -1.44
CA CYS A 106 -1.92 -13.96 -0.71
C CYS A 106 -0.51 -14.30 -1.17
N VAL A 107 0.47 -14.02 -0.33
CA VAL A 107 1.89 -14.14 -0.67
C VAL A 107 2.59 -15.18 0.20
N PRO A 108 3.66 -15.83 -0.30
CA PRO A 108 4.61 -16.56 0.55
C PRO A 108 5.31 -15.66 1.58
N VAL A 109 5.87 -16.21 2.67
CA VAL A 109 6.39 -15.41 3.81
C VAL A 109 7.63 -14.65 3.40
N GLN A 110 8.41 -15.27 2.53
CA GLN A 110 9.57 -14.66 1.93
C GLN A 110 9.21 -13.36 1.19
N ASP A 111 8.05 -13.32 0.55
CA ASP A 111 7.56 -12.22 -0.28
C ASP A 111 6.66 -11.24 0.51
N LEU A 112 6.40 -11.53 1.78
CA LEU A 112 5.62 -10.66 2.67
C LEU A 112 6.37 -9.36 2.95
N LEU A 113 5.78 -8.22 2.61
CA LEU A 113 6.35 -6.91 2.93
C LEU A 113 6.40 -6.70 4.44
N VAL A 114 7.52 -6.18 4.94
CA VAL A 114 7.69 -5.86 6.36
C VAL A 114 7.92 -4.35 6.48
N THR A 115 7.21 -3.72 7.41
CA THR A 115 7.32 -2.29 7.66
C THR A 115 7.59 -1.99 9.13
N SER A 116 8.23 -0.86 9.42
CA SER A 116 8.49 -0.39 10.79
C SER A 116 7.99 1.04 10.95
N PRO A 117 7.21 1.36 12.00
CA PRO A 117 6.71 2.71 12.21
C PRO A 117 7.83 3.72 12.48
N SER A 118 7.58 4.99 12.19
CA SER A 118 8.55 6.10 12.33
C SER A 118 8.97 6.41 13.77
N THR A 119 8.36 5.75 14.76
CA THR A 119 8.75 5.84 16.18
C THR A 119 10.14 5.25 16.45
N GLN A 120 10.65 4.41 15.54
CA GLN A 120 12.00 3.86 15.61
C GLN A 120 12.58 3.68 14.20
N THR A 121 13.86 3.97 14.04
CA THR A 121 14.59 3.58 12.83
C THR A 121 14.86 2.06 12.90
N PRO A 122 14.41 1.26 11.92
CA PRO A 122 14.69 -0.18 11.93
C PRO A 122 16.18 -0.47 11.70
N ASN A 123 16.64 -1.68 12.00
CA ASN A 123 18.04 -2.09 11.82
C ASN A 123 18.44 -2.24 10.33
N ASN A 124 17.48 -2.46 9.44
CA ASN A 124 17.69 -2.76 8.02
C ASN A 124 16.63 -2.09 7.12
N PRO A 125 16.50 -0.74 7.16
CA PRO A 125 15.65 -0.02 6.24
C PRO A 125 16.14 -0.22 4.80
N VAL A 126 15.23 -0.17 3.84
CA VAL A 126 15.60 -0.22 2.43
C VAL A 126 16.19 1.13 2.00
N LEU A 127 17.51 1.15 1.76
CA LEU A 127 18.18 2.27 1.12
C LEU A 127 17.67 2.41 -0.31
N GLY A 128 17.01 3.52 -0.62
CA GLY A 128 16.46 3.75 -1.95
C GLY A 128 17.29 4.70 -2.81
N GLY A 129 18.02 5.63 -2.19
CA GLY A 129 18.87 6.58 -2.89
C GLY A 129 19.58 7.53 -1.93
N PHE A 130 19.88 8.73 -2.43
CA PHE A 130 20.61 9.76 -1.69
C PHE A 130 20.21 11.15 -2.20
N ASP A 131 20.29 12.17 -1.35
CA ASP A 131 20.01 13.55 -1.76
C ASP A 131 21.21 14.23 -2.41
N GLU A 132 21.04 15.50 -2.83
CA GLU A 132 22.07 16.32 -3.46
C GLU A 132 23.37 16.49 -2.63
N TYR A 133 23.29 16.27 -1.32
CA TYR A 133 24.43 16.33 -0.38
C TYR A 133 25.05 14.94 -0.13
N GLY A 134 24.54 13.89 -0.79
CA GLY A 134 24.99 12.51 -0.61
C GLY A 134 24.48 11.87 0.67
N ARG A 135 23.41 12.38 1.29
CA ARG A 135 22.82 11.76 2.48
C ARG A 135 21.82 10.69 2.08
N ASP A 136 21.89 9.55 2.74
CA ASP A 136 21.02 8.41 2.47
C ASP A 136 19.52 8.76 2.59
N LEU A 137 18.76 8.26 1.63
CA LEU A 137 17.31 8.33 1.59
C LEU A 137 16.73 6.91 1.63
N PHE A 138 15.82 6.66 2.57
CA PHE A 138 15.20 5.35 2.75
C PHE A 138 13.81 5.29 2.14
N VAL A 139 13.36 4.09 1.76
CA VAL A 139 12.00 3.87 1.26
C VAL A 139 11.02 3.80 2.42
N GLY A 140 9.91 4.53 2.31
CA GLY A 140 8.81 4.46 3.27
C GLY A 140 7.45 4.74 2.65
N ARG A 141 6.42 4.80 3.49
CA ARG A 141 5.06 5.20 3.11
C ARG A 141 4.37 6.00 4.21
N ALA A 142 3.53 6.95 3.84
CA ALA A 142 2.73 7.73 4.79
C ALA A 142 1.31 7.92 4.29
N PHE A 143 0.38 8.12 5.23
CA PHE A 143 -0.98 8.54 4.89
C PHE A 143 -1.06 10.06 4.71
N LYS A 144 -1.78 10.46 3.67
CA LYS A 144 -2.18 11.85 3.41
C LYS A 144 -3.44 11.87 2.53
N ASP A 145 -4.43 12.66 2.93
CA ASP A 145 -5.69 12.85 2.17
C ASP A 145 -6.38 11.53 1.78
N ASN A 146 -6.38 10.55 2.70
CA ASN A 146 -6.87 9.17 2.53
C ASN A 146 -6.09 8.30 1.53
N ASN A 147 -4.97 8.77 1.00
CA ASN A 147 -4.04 7.97 0.20
C ASN A 147 -2.92 7.44 1.09
N LEU A 148 -2.42 6.25 0.78
CA LEU A 148 -1.17 5.73 1.32
C LEU A 148 -0.10 5.96 0.25
N LEU A 149 0.86 6.84 0.51
CA LEU A 149 1.80 7.34 -0.49
C LEU A 149 3.22 6.81 -0.23
N PRO A 150 3.86 6.17 -1.22
CA PRO A 150 5.29 5.90 -1.18
C PRO A 150 6.09 7.21 -1.07
N CYS A 151 7.15 7.18 -0.27
CA CYS A 151 7.95 8.35 0.03
C CYS A 151 9.43 8.01 0.15
N TYR A 152 10.28 9.04 0.08
CA TYR A 152 11.63 8.98 0.59
C TYR A 152 11.69 9.52 2.01
N VAL A 153 12.34 8.78 2.90
CA VAL A 153 12.58 9.18 4.29
C VAL A 153 13.96 9.80 4.39
N THR A 154 13.99 11.07 4.82
CA THR A 154 15.21 11.84 5.02
C THR A 154 15.94 11.43 6.32
N PRO A 155 17.23 11.80 6.49
CA PRO A 155 17.96 11.56 7.74
C PRO A 155 17.31 12.18 8.99
N GLY A 156 16.46 13.20 8.81
CA GLY A 156 15.69 13.82 9.89
C GLY A 156 14.44 13.04 10.30
N SER A 157 14.27 11.80 9.84
CA SER A 157 13.05 10.99 10.03
C SER A 157 11.80 11.72 9.57
N TYR A 158 11.84 12.23 8.33
CA TYR A 158 10.70 12.87 7.67
C TYR A 158 10.46 12.22 6.30
N CYS A 159 9.23 11.78 6.07
CA CYS A 159 8.80 11.08 4.86
C CYS A 159 8.22 12.10 3.86
N VAL A 160 8.90 12.28 2.72
CA VAL A 160 8.57 13.27 1.69
C VAL A 160 8.02 12.57 0.44
N PHE A 161 6.90 13.07 -0.07
CA PHE A 161 6.17 12.46 -1.19
C PHE A 161 5.53 13.50 -2.10
N SER A 162 5.13 13.07 -3.29
CA SER A 162 4.29 13.85 -4.20
C SER A 162 2.80 13.68 -3.85
N ASN A 163 2.09 14.79 -3.68
CA ASN A 163 0.65 14.83 -3.44
C ASN A 163 0.03 15.99 -4.24
N ASN A 164 -1.00 15.73 -5.06
CA ASN A 164 -1.71 16.76 -5.86
C ASN A 164 -0.79 17.82 -6.50
N ASP A 165 0.19 17.38 -7.29
CA ASP A 165 1.17 18.23 -7.99
C ASP A 165 2.15 19.04 -7.12
N VAL A 166 2.09 18.90 -5.79
CA VAL A 166 3.02 19.54 -4.84
C VAL A 166 3.91 18.52 -4.12
N THR A 167 5.00 19.01 -3.54
CA THR A 167 5.76 18.26 -2.52
C THR A 167 5.04 18.40 -1.18
N ASP A 168 4.83 17.27 -0.51
CA ASP A 168 4.23 17.20 0.82
C ASP A 168 5.02 16.18 1.65
N GLY A 169 4.71 16.06 2.93
CA GLY A 169 5.40 15.10 3.79
C GLY A 169 4.75 14.92 5.16
N ASN A 170 5.18 13.88 5.86
CA ASN A 170 4.64 13.52 7.17
C ASN A 170 5.74 13.00 8.12
N ASN A 171 5.56 13.25 9.42
CA ASN A 171 6.39 12.69 10.49
C ASN A 171 5.89 11.31 10.95
N THR A 172 4.62 11.00 10.69
CA THR A 172 4.03 9.68 10.95
C THR A 172 4.03 8.87 9.66
N PHE A 173 4.88 7.86 9.59
CA PHE A 173 5.08 7.03 8.42
C PHE A 173 5.59 5.65 8.81
N ASP A 174 5.70 4.74 7.85
CA ASP A 174 6.37 3.46 8.01
C ASP A 174 7.57 3.35 7.08
N TYR A 175 8.71 2.87 7.59
CA TYR A 175 9.85 2.42 6.80
C TYR A 175 9.54 1.09 6.12
N LEU A 176 10.01 0.90 4.88
CA LEU A 176 10.12 -0.42 4.29
C LEU A 176 11.36 -1.13 4.86
N VAL A 177 11.18 -2.37 5.31
CA VAL A 177 12.21 -3.19 5.95
C VAL A 177 12.61 -4.35 5.03
N GLY A 178 13.88 -4.75 5.10
CA GLY A 178 14.46 -5.79 4.27
C GLY A 178 15.56 -5.25 3.34
N GLY A 179 16.24 -4.18 3.74
CA GLY A 179 17.46 -3.74 3.08
C GLY A 179 18.57 -4.80 3.16
N VAL A 180 19.68 -4.54 2.46
CA VAL A 180 20.83 -5.45 2.41
C VAL A 180 21.35 -5.75 3.81
N VAL A 181 21.37 -7.03 4.20
CA VAL A 181 22.04 -7.49 5.42
C VAL A 181 23.27 -8.28 4.99
N TYR A 182 24.45 -7.91 5.49
CA TYR A 182 25.76 -8.50 5.12
C TYR A 182 25.85 -10.03 5.26
N TYR A 183 24.95 -10.67 6.02
CA TYR A 183 24.95 -12.10 6.29
C TYR A 183 23.68 -12.83 5.80
N ALA A 184 22.77 -12.15 5.09
CA ALA A 184 21.59 -12.77 4.51
C ALA A 184 21.85 -13.21 3.06
N ASN A 185 20.96 -14.06 2.52
CA ASN A 185 21.03 -14.67 1.18
C ASN A 185 20.85 -13.66 0.00
N GLY A 186 21.51 -12.50 0.06
CA GLY A 186 21.36 -11.41 -0.90
C GLY A 186 20.27 -10.38 -0.53
N PRO A 187 20.11 -9.33 -1.35
CA PRO A 187 19.08 -8.31 -1.11
C PRO A 187 17.68 -8.87 -1.36
N LYS A 188 16.73 -8.58 -0.45
CA LYS A 188 15.30 -8.89 -0.66
C LYS A 188 14.68 -8.10 -1.81
N TYR A 189 15.18 -6.89 -2.06
CA TYR A 189 14.66 -6.01 -3.10
C TYR A 189 15.74 -5.62 -4.09
N SER A 190 15.34 -5.44 -5.34
CA SER A 190 16.19 -4.96 -6.43
C SER A 190 15.54 -3.80 -7.17
N TRP A 191 16.34 -3.04 -7.90
CA TRP A 191 15.87 -1.93 -8.73
C TRP A 191 15.95 -2.33 -10.20
N LEU A 192 14.83 -2.24 -10.92
CA LEU A 192 14.73 -2.58 -12.33
C LEU A 192 14.46 -1.31 -13.14
N ARG A 193 15.26 -1.05 -14.17
CA ARG A 193 15.00 0.04 -15.12
C ARG A 193 13.66 -0.17 -15.81
N ASN A 194 12.88 0.90 -15.89
CA ASN A 194 11.51 0.86 -16.36
C ASN A 194 11.08 2.25 -16.88
N HIS A 195 9.92 2.31 -17.55
CA HIS A 195 9.49 3.53 -18.20
C HIS A 195 7.97 3.58 -18.42
N ARG A 196 7.45 4.79 -18.66
CA ARG A 196 6.08 5.08 -19.13
C ARG A 196 4.96 4.48 -18.28
N GLY A 197 5.21 4.28 -16.99
CA GLY A 197 4.22 3.70 -16.07
C GLY A 197 4.01 2.20 -16.26
N GLU A 198 4.90 1.51 -16.98
CA GLU A 198 4.92 0.05 -17.00
C GLU A 198 5.17 -0.49 -15.58
N VAL A 199 4.53 -1.61 -15.24
CA VAL A 199 4.63 -2.25 -13.93
C VAL A 199 4.91 -3.74 -14.14
N PRO A 200 6.13 -4.24 -13.83
CA PRO A 200 6.44 -5.66 -13.94
C PRO A 200 5.70 -6.46 -12.86
N PRO A 201 5.46 -7.77 -13.07
CA PRO A 201 4.77 -8.61 -12.09
C PRO A 201 5.39 -8.64 -10.69
N ALA A 202 6.71 -8.44 -10.60
CA ALA A 202 7.47 -8.44 -9.35
C ALA A 202 7.50 -7.06 -8.65
N ALA A 203 6.78 -6.06 -9.15
CA ALA A 203 6.81 -4.70 -8.60
C ALA A 203 6.24 -4.65 -7.17
N VAL A 204 6.96 -3.97 -6.29
CA VAL A 204 6.54 -3.80 -4.90
C VAL A 204 5.44 -2.74 -4.83
N THR A 205 4.23 -3.18 -4.46
CA THR A 205 3.12 -2.26 -4.15
C THR A 205 3.26 -1.76 -2.72
N LEU A 206 3.54 -0.46 -2.55
CA LEU A 206 3.79 0.12 -1.22
C LEU A 206 2.77 1.19 -0.83
N GLY A 207 1.93 1.63 -1.76
CA GLY A 207 0.87 2.60 -1.47
C GLY A 207 -0.35 2.41 -2.35
N GLN A 208 -1.40 3.15 -2.06
CA GLN A 208 -2.67 3.10 -2.76
C GLN A 208 -3.36 4.45 -2.73
N THR A 209 -4.19 4.72 -3.73
CA THR A 209 -5.08 5.87 -3.71
C THR A 209 -6.23 5.62 -2.72
N LYS A 210 -6.97 6.68 -2.39
CA LYS A 210 -8.22 6.60 -1.61
C LYS A 210 -9.28 5.72 -2.28
N ASP A 211 -9.25 5.64 -3.62
CA ASP A 211 -10.14 4.82 -4.44
C ASP A 211 -9.62 3.37 -4.53
N GLY A 212 -8.39 3.17 -4.05
CA GLY A 212 -7.74 1.89 -3.86
C GLY A 212 -6.73 1.51 -4.94
N ASP A 213 -6.57 2.33 -5.97
CA ASP A 213 -5.62 2.04 -7.05
C ASP A 213 -4.20 1.87 -6.51
N PRO A 214 -3.47 0.81 -6.92
CA PRO A 214 -2.15 0.53 -6.40
C PRO A 214 -1.11 1.57 -6.86
N LEU A 215 -0.20 1.91 -5.96
CA LEU A 215 0.96 2.77 -6.18
C LEU A 215 2.23 1.98 -5.85
N PHE A 216 3.21 2.09 -6.74
CA PHE A 216 4.46 1.36 -6.66
C PHE A 216 5.60 2.29 -6.27
N VAL A 217 6.74 1.71 -5.87
CA VAL A 217 7.93 2.47 -5.52
C VAL A 217 8.84 2.59 -6.72
N GLY A 218 9.22 3.82 -7.08
CA GLY A 218 10.24 4.05 -8.08
C GLY A 218 11.26 5.07 -7.63
N ARG A 219 12.37 5.19 -8.36
CA ARG A 219 13.38 6.22 -8.16
C ARG A 219 13.93 6.75 -9.47
N ALA A 220 14.39 7.99 -9.46
CA ALA A 220 15.05 8.61 -10.60
C ALA A 220 16.08 9.65 -10.13
N GLU A 221 17.03 9.92 -11.01
CA GLU A 221 18.06 10.94 -10.79
C GLU A 221 17.47 12.34 -10.97
N PHE A 222 17.85 13.25 -10.08
CA PHE A 222 17.57 14.68 -10.21
C PHE A 222 18.74 15.48 -9.66
N GLY A 223 19.39 16.28 -10.50
CA GLY A 223 20.63 16.96 -10.13
C GLY A 223 21.73 15.94 -9.77
N SER A 224 22.33 16.08 -8.59
CA SER A 224 23.32 15.14 -8.05
C SER A 224 22.73 14.07 -7.14
N GLY A 225 21.40 13.98 -7.00
CA GLY A 225 20.73 13.02 -6.11
C GLY A 225 19.94 11.95 -6.85
N LEU A 226 19.59 10.90 -6.12
CA LEU A 226 18.73 9.79 -6.55
C LEU A 226 17.56 9.69 -5.58
N TYR A 227 16.36 10.04 -6.06
CA TYR A 227 15.20 10.25 -5.19
C TYR A 227 14.13 9.21 -5.44
N ILE A 228 13.41 8.83 -4.38
CA ILE A 228 12.33 7.83 -4.42
C ILE A 228 10.97 8.54 -4.54
N GLY A 229 10.02 7.96 -5.24
CA GLY A 229 8.67 8.48 -5.35
C GLY A 229 7.65 7.40 -5.66
N LYS A 230 6.44 7.85 -6.01
CA LYS A 230 5.33 6.96 -6.37
C LYS A 230 5.31 6.73 -7.87
N VAL A 231 5.25 5.48 -8.29
CA VAL A 231 4.96 5.12 -9.68
C VAL A 231 3.46 4.91 -9.81
N VAL A 232 2.85 5.67 -10.72
CA VAL A 232 1.44 5.56 -11.08
C VAL A 232 1.34 4.74 -12.37
N PRO A 233 0.61 3.61 -12.38
CA PRO A 233 0.44 2.78 -13.57
C PRO A 233 -0.02 3.57 -14.79
N ASN A 234 0.56 3.26 -15.96
CA ASN A 234 0.31 3.93 -17.24
C ASN A 234 0.61 5.44 -17.29
N GLN A 235 1.26 6.00 -16.26
CA GLN A 235 1.70 7.40 -16.24
C GLN A 235 3.22 7.47 -16.11
N GLY A 236 3.77 7.03 -14.97
CA GLY A 236 5.20 7.10 -14.67
C GLY A 236 5.49 7.41 -13.21
N LEU A 237 6.71 7.88 -12.93
CA LEU A 237 7.18 8.18 -11.59
C LEU A 237 6.92 9.66 -11.23
N TYR A 238 6.41 9.90 -10.03
CA TYR A 238 6.23 11.22 -9.44
C TYR A 238 7.03 11.34 -8.13
N ILE A 239 7.90 12.35 -8.06
CA ILE A 239 8.75 12.62 -6.90
C ILE A 239 8.47 14.04 -6.41
N GLY A 240 8.22 14.21 -5.10
CA GLY A 240 8.12 15.53 -4.50
C GLY A 240 9.51 16.15 -4.31
N LEU A 241 9.84 17.22 -5.05
CA LEU A 241 11.12 17.94 -4.94
C LEU A 241 10.89 19.45 -5.04
N GLY A 242 11.55 20.24 -4.18
CA GLY A 242 11.56 21.70 -4.29
C GLY A 242 10.18 22.36 -4.24
N GLY A 243 9.22 21.76 -3.53
CA GLY A 243 7.84 22.25 -3.42
C GLY A 243 6.92 21.82 -4.57
N ARG A 244 7.40 21.06 -5.55
CA ARG A 244 6.64 20.59 -6.71
C ARG A 244 6.64 19.07 -6.83
N SER A 245 5.65 18.52 -7.51
CA SER A 245 5.67 17.14 -7.99
C SER A 245 6.37 17.09 -9.35
N MET A 246 7.52 16.43 -9.39
CA MET A 246 8.31 16.24 -10.59
C MET A 246 7.94 14.91 -11.24
N PHE A 247 7.68 14.94 -12.55
CA PHE A 247 7.33 13.76 -13.34
C PHE A 247 8.56 13.21 -14.07
N PHE A 248 8.75 11.89 -13.99
CA PHE A 248 9.83 11.16 -14.65
C PHE A 248 9.25 10.01 -15.49
N PRO A 249 9.39 10.07 -16.83
CA PRO A 249 8.92 9.00 -17.71
C PRO A 249 9.83 7.78 -17.68
N ASP A 250 11.12 7.96 -17.38
CA ASP A 250 12.13 6.90 -17.24
C ASP A 250 12.58 6.85 -15.78
N TYR A 251 12.61 5.66 -15.19
CA TYR A 251 12.87 5.46 -13.78
C TYR A 251 13.39 4.05 -13.50
N GLU A 252 13.76 3.78 -12.26
CA GLU A 252 13.90 2.42 -11.76
C GLU A 252 12.71 2.11 -10.85
N ILE A 253 12.13 0.92 -10.97
CA ILE A 253 11.04 0.43 -10.11
C ILE A 253 11.59 -0.60 -9.12
N LEU A 254 11.10 -0.55 -7.88
CA LEU A 254 11.46 -1.51 -6.85
C LEU A 254 10.73 -2.84 -7.11
N VAL A 255 11.50 -3.93 -7.14
CA VAL A 255 10.99 -5.29 -7.33
C VAL A 255 11.50 -6.22 -6.23
N GLN A 256 10.80 -7.34 -5.99
CA GLN A 256 11.18 -8.41 -5.08
C GLN A 256 11.26 -9.76 -5.78
#